data_AF-A0A256ZSG0-F1
#
_entry.id   AF-A0A256ZSG0-F1
#
_cell.length_a   1.000
_cell.length_b   1.000
_cell.length_c   1.000
_cell.angle_alpha   90.00
_cell.angle_beta   90.00
_cell.angle_gamma   90.00
#
_symmetry.space_group_name_H-M   'P 1'
#
loop_
_entity.id
_entity.type
_entity.pdbx_description
1 polymer ?
#
loop_
_entity_poly.entity_id
_entity_poly.type
_entity_poly.pdbx_seq_one_letter_code
_entity_poly.pdbx_strand_id
1 'polypeptide(L)'
;MFRRPEESFASHLTEWVKLQKTLLETVKKLNDSIKKGDRLTLIIATRTAFQHIMRTIKAFDQWLQDPFIIEHMPREMLEEVWNNIFDILLKLLELDIKHTSQFRDLIIKLAKEDKLNPLLWPQKRRSLEKKPTLHTTM
;
A
#
# COMPACT_ATOMS: atom_id res chain seq x y z
N MET A 1 2.35 10.34 -43.05
CA MET A 1 3.26 11.42 -42.61
C MET A 1 3.82 10.99 -41.26
N PHE A 2 5.12 10.77 -41.15
CA PHE A 2 5.75 10.43 -39.86
C PHE A 2 5.65 11.65 -38.94
N ARG A 3 5.05 11.51 -37.75
CA ARG A 3 5.10 12.56 -36.72
C ARG A 3 6.54 12.74 -36.28
N ARG A 4 6.93 13.98 -36.03
CA ARG A 4 8.26 14.25 -35.47
C ARG A 4 8.35 13.70 -34.04
N PRO A 5 9.52 13.23 -33.57
CA PRO A 5 9.65 12.64 -32.24
C PRO A 5 9.12 13.53 -31.11
N GLU A 6 9.35 14.84 -31.18
CA GLU A 6 8.86 15.84 -30.22
C GLU A 6 7.34 15.94 -30.18
N GLU A 7 6.68 15.88 -31.33
CA GLU A 7 5.21 15.91 -31.44
C GLU A 7 4.59 14.62 -30.88
N SER A 8 5.26 13.49 -31.10
CA SER A 8 4.85 12.21 -30.53
C SER A 8 4.98 12.22 -29.01
N PHE A 9 6.11 12.70 -28.48
CA PHE A 9 6.34 12.80 -27.04
C PHE A 9 5.32 13.73 -26.37
N ALA A 10 5.10 14.93 -26.93
CA ALA A 10 4.10 15.87 -26.40
C ALA A 10 2.67 15.31 -26.43
N SER A 11 2.31 14.56 -27.47
CA SER A 11 1.02 13.86 -27.55
C SER A 11 0.88 12.83 -26.44
N HIS A 12 1.92 12.01 -26.19
CA HIS A 12 1.92 11.03 -25.11
C HIS A 12 1.78 11.69 -23.73
N LEU A 13 2.50 12.79 -23.48
CA LEU A 13 2.35 13.56 -22.23
C LEU A 13 0.92 14.09 -22.06
N THR A 14 0.31 14.59 -23.14
CA THR A 14 -1.06 15.11 -23.11
C THR A 14 -2.07 14.03 -22.74
N GLU A 15 -1.95 12.84 -23.35
CA GLU A 15 -2.80 11.69 -23.06
C GLU A 15 -2.60 11.21 -21.62
N TRP A 16 -1.35 11.16 -21.16
CA TRP A 16 -1.04 10.78 -19.79
C TRP A 16 -1.67 11.74 -18.78
N VAL A 17 -1.54 13.06 -18.97
CA VAL A 17 -2.16 14.08 -18.12
C VAL A 17 -3.68 13.91 -18.09
N LYS A 18 -4.31 13.65 -19.26
CA LYS A 18 -5.75 13.40 -19.35
C LYS A 18 -6.17 12.19 -18.51
N LEU A 19 -5.44 11.07 -18.62
CA LEU A 19 -5.71 9.86 -17.86
C LEU A 19 -5.60 10.10 -16.34
N GLN A 20 -4.57 10.81 -15.88
CA GLN A 20 -4.39 11.12 -14.46
C GLN A 20 -5.50 12.03 -13.93
N LYS A 21 -5.95 13.02 -14.70
CA LYS A 21 -7.09 13.87 -14.32
C LYS A 21 -8.38 13.07 -14.20
N THR A 22 -8.65 12.16 -15.13
CA THR A 22 -9.83 11.27 -15.04
C THR A 22 -9.77 10.39 -13.80
N LEU A 23 -8.61 9.77 -13.52
CA LEU A 23 -8.42 8.94 -12.34
C LEU A 23 -8.60 9.74 -11.04
N LEU A 24 -8.06 10.96 -10.96
CA LEU A 24 -8.20 11.83 -9.80
C LEU A 24 -9.67 12.09 -9.46
N GLU A 25 -10.49 12.42 -10.46
CA GLU A 25 -11.92 12.68 -10.25
C GLU A 25 -12.68 11.42 -9.85
N THR A 26 -12.31 10.24 -10.39
CA THR A 26 -12.86 8.97 -9.95
C THR A 26 -12.52 8.67 -8.48
N VAL A 27 -11.25 8.84 -8.08
CA VAL A 27 -10.81 8.57 -6.71
C VAL A 27 -11.46 9.51 -5.70
N LYS A 28 -11.60 10.81 -6.02
CA LYS A 28 -12.31 11.77 -5.16
C LYS A 28 -13.75 11.34 -4.87
N LYS A 29 -14.49 10.91 -5.90
CA LYS A 29 -15.89 10.46 -5.76
C LYS A 29 -16.03 9.18 -4.94
N LEU A 30 -15.04 8.29 -4.99
CA LEU A 30 -15.04 7.04 -4.23
C LEU A 30 -14.77 7.24 -2.74
N ASN A 31 -13.97 8.26 -2.37
CA ASN A 31 -13.59 8.48 -0.97
C ASN A 31 -14.81 8.70 -0.04
N ASP A 32 -15.84 9.40 -0.54
CA ASP A 32 -17.04 9.71 0.24
C ASP A 32 -17.96 8.49 0.44
N SER A 33 -17.95 7.53 -0.49
CA SER A 33 -18.73 6.29 -0.36
C SER A 33 -18.02 5.25 0.50
N ILE A 34 -16.68 5.18 0.42
CA ILE A 34 -15.86 4.22 1.19
C ILE A 34 -15.99 4.44 2.71
N LYS A 35 -16.04 5.71 3.15
CA LYS A 35 -16.16 6.05 4.59
C LYS A 35 -17.47 5.58 5.24
N LYS A 36 -18.49 5.28 4.43
CA LYS A 36 -19.79 4.77 4.90
C LYS A 36 -19.90 3.24 4.83
N GLY A 37 -18.86 2.57 4.33
CA GLY A 37 -18.82 1.12 4.16
C GLY A 37 -18.46 0.35 5.43
N ASP A 38 -18.64 -0.97 5.38
CA ASP A 38 -18.27 -1.89 6.45
C ASP A 38 -16.74 -2.15 6.49
N ARG A 39 -16.30 -2.97 7.46
CA ARG A 39 -14.87 -3.31 7.62
C ARG A 39 -14.27 -3.91 6.36
N LEU A 40 -15.01 -4.77 5.65
CA LEU A 40 -14.51 -5.42 4.43
C LEU A 40 -14.35 -4.40 3.30
N THR A 41 -15.29 -3.49 3.15
CA THR A 41 -15.25 -2.38 2.20
C THR A 41 -14.00 -1.52 2.41
N LEU A 42 -13.68 -1.17 3.67
CA LEU A 42 -12.47 -0.42 4.00
C LEU A 42 -11.19 -1.15 3.60
N ILE A 43 -11.11 -2.46 3.85
CA ILE A 43 -9.96 -3.29 3.46
C ILE A 43 -9.79 -3.30 1.94
N ILE A 44 -10.85 -3.57 1.20
CA ILE A 44 -10.81 -3.64 -0.27
C ILE A 44 -10.43 -2.29 -0.85
N ALA A 45 -11.07 -1.21 -0.39
CA ALA A 45 -10.80 0.14 -0.83
C ALA A 45 -9.34 0.56 -0.59
N THR A 46 -8.81 0.27 0.61
CA THR A 46 -7.41 0.57 0.96
C THR A 46 -6.45 -0.20 0.05
N ARG A 47 -6.71 -1.49 -0.20
CA ARG A 47 -5.90 -2.30 -1.13
C ARG A 47 -5.93 -1.74 -2.54
N THR A 48 -7.10 -1.35 -3.03
CA THR A 48 -7.25 -0.73 -4.35
C THR A 48 -6.47 0.59 -4.43
N ALA A 49 -6.52 1.44 -3.40
CA ALA A 49 -5.73 2.66 -3.33
C ALA A 49 -4.22 2.37 -3.43
N PHE A 50 -3.71 1.38 -2.69
CA PHE A 50 -2.30 0.97 -2.81
C PHE A 50 -1.94 0.50 -4.22
N GLN A 51 -2.80 -0.27 -4.89
CA GLN A 51 -2.55 -0.68 -6.27
C GLN A 51 -2.45 0.51 -7.23
N HIS A 52 -3.31 1.51 -7.07
CA HIS A 52 -3.22 2.74 -7.86
C HIS A 52 -1.94 3.52 -7.56
N ILE A 53 -1.60 3.70 -6.28
CA ILE A 53 -0.35 4.38 -5.87
C ILE A 53 0.87 3.70 -6.49
N MET A 54 0.99 2.37 -6.37
CA MET A 54 2.12 1.64 -6.93
C MET A 54 2.22 1.78 -8.46
N ARG A 55 1.08 1.74 -9.17
CA ARG A 55 1.05 1.94 -10.62
C ARG A 55 1.49 3.35 -11.01
N THR A 56 1.02 4.37 -10.29
CA THR A 56 1.39 5.77 -10.54
C THR A 56 2.87 6.00 -10.26
N ILE A 57 3.40 5.52 -9.13
CA ILE A 57 4.83 5.63 -8.81
C ILE A 57 5.69 4.93 -9.86
N LYS A 58 5.31 3.71 -10.27
CA LYS A 58 6.04 2.97 -11.32
C LYS A 58 6.06 3.73 -12.65
N ALA A 59 4.94 4.31 -13.06
CA ALA A 59 4.88 5.10 -14.29
C ALA A 59 5.73 6.37 -14.18
N PHE A 60 5.76 7.01 -13.02
CA PHE A 60 6.57 8.20 -12.76
C PHE A 60 8.07 7.89 -12.77
N ASP A 61 8.47 6.76 -12.16
CA ASP A 61 9.84 6.23 -12.21
C ASP A 61 10.29 5.96 -13.64
N GLN A 62 9.44 5.31 -14.45
CA GLN A 62 9.71 5.08 -15.87
C GLN A 62 9.83 6.38 -16.66
N TRP A 63 9.01 7.39 -16.35
CA TRP A 63 9.09 8.70 -16.99
C TRP A 63 10.38 9.45 -16.68
N LEU A 64 10.91 9.34 -15.45
CA LEU A 64 12.21 9.91 -15.08
C LEU A 64 13.39 9.23 -15.80
N GLN A 65 13.18 8.05 -16.39
CA GLN A 65 14.16 7.34 -17.20
C GLN A 65 14.08 7.72 -18.70
N ASP A 66 13.11 8.54 -19.10
CA ASP A 66 12.93 8.94 -20.50
C ASP A 66 14.08 9.90 -20.93
N PRO A 67 14.74 9.66 -22.09
CA PRO A 67 15.85 10.50 -22.55
C PRO A 67 15.50 11.99 -22.72
N PHE A 68 14.26 12.32 -23.12
CA PHE A 68 13.84 13.72 -23.21
C PHE A 68 13.82 14.39 -21.84
N ILE A 69 13.41 13.64 -20.80
CA ILE A 69 13.38 14.13 -19.43
C ILE A 69 14.79 14.28 -18.87
N ILE A 70 15.63 13.25 -19.03
CA ILE A 70 17.01 13.26 -18.54
C ILE A 70 17.80 14.43 -19.14
N GLU A 71 17.65 14.69 -20.43
CA GLU A 71 18.45 15.68 -21.15
C GLU A 71 17.92 17.11 -20.99
N HIS A 72 16.60 17.30 -20.89
CA HIS A 72 15.99 18.64 -21.02
C HIS A 72 15.24 19.13 -19.78
N MET A 73 14.99 18.29 -18.77
CA MET A 73 14.28 18.75 -17.58
C MET A 73 15.20 19.65 -16.74
N PRO A 74 14.79 20.89 -16.44
CA PRO A 74 15.58 21.79 -15.61
C PRO A 74 15.62 21.29 -14.16
N ARG A 75 16.71 21.63 -13.47
CA ARG A 75 16.96 21.18 -12.10
C ARG A 75 15.83 21.58 -11.14
N GLU A 76 15.27 22.77 -11.29
CA GLU A 76 14.21 23.29 -10.44
C GLU A 76 12.96 22.41 -10.49
N MET A 77 12.63 21.85 -11.66
CA MET A 77 11.53 20.90 -11.82
C MET A 77 11.84 19.56 -11.14
N LEU A 78 13.08 19.07 -11.24
CA LEU A 78 13.50 17.85 -10.56
C LEU A 78 13.49 18.01 -9.03
N GLU A 79 13.87 19.17 -8.53
CA GLU A 79 13.80 19.49 -7.09
C GLU A 79 12.36 19.52 -6.60
N GLU A 80 11.43 20.09 -7.37
CA GLU A 80 10.00 20.04 -7.05
C GLU A 80 9.48 18.59 -7.00
N VAL A 81 9.83 17.76 -7.99
CA VAL A 81 9.47 16.32 -8.00
C VAL A 81 10.04 15.62 -6.77
N TRP A 82 11.33 15.82 -6.47
CA TRP A 82 12.00 15.21 -5.34
C TRP A 82 11.33 15.55 -4.01
N ASN A 83 11.10 16.84 -3.73
CA ASN A 83 10.53 17.28 -2.47
C ASN A 83 9.15 16.65 -2.23
N ASN A 84 8.30 16.61 -3.26
CA ASN A 84 6.97 15.98 -3.16
C ASN A 84 7.04 14.47 -2.97
N ILE A 85 7.92 13.77 -3.69
CA ILE A 85 8.09 12.32 -3.55
C ILE A 85 8.66 11.97 -2.17
N PHE A 86 9.59 12.78 -1.66
CA PHE A 86 10.17 12.59 -0.35
C PHE A 86 9.11 12.71 0.76
N ASP A 87 8.22 13.70 0.67
CA ASP A 87 7.11 13.84 1.62
C ASP A 87 6.15 12.64 1.57
N ILE A 88 5.83 12.13 0.37
CA ILE A 88 5.01 10.93 0.21
C ILE A 88 5.69 9.71 0.83
N LEU A 89 7.00 9.54 0.60
CA LEU A 89 7.78 8.45 1.17
C LEU A 89 7.76 8.50 2.70
N LEU A 90 8.04 9.67 3.29
CA LEU A 90 7.96 9.85 4.74
C LEU A 90 6.56 9.50 5.26
N LYS A 91 5.51 9.99 4.59
CA LYS A 91 4.13 9.70 5.01
C LYS A 91 3.79 8.22 4.97
N LEU A 92 4.26 7.49 3.97
CA LEU A 92 4.08 6.04 3.87
C LEU A 92 4.82 5.30 4.98
N LEU A 93 6.06 5.69 5.27
CA LEU A 93 6.86 5.08 6.35
C LEU A 93 6.24 5.35 7.72
N GLU A 94 5.79 6.57 7.99
CA GLU A 94 5.07 6.91 9.23
C GLU A 94 3.80 6.08 9.39
N LEU A 95 3.03 5.91 8.31
CA LEU A 95 1.79 5.14 8.30
C LEU A 95 2.08 3.66 8.62
N ASP A 96 3.09 3.09 7.95
CA ASP A 96 3.52 1.71 8.14
C ASP A 96 3.95 1.46 9.60
N ILE A 97 4.90 2.24 10.10
CA ILE A 97 5.43 2.10 11.47
C ILE A 97 4.29 2.18 12.48
N LYS A 98 3.42 3.19 12.35
CA LYS A 98 2.31 3.40 13.29
C LYS A 98 1.36 2.21 13.30
N HIS A 99 0.83 1.82 12.15
CA HIS A 99 -0.26 0.85 12.09
C HIS A 99 0.22 -0.59 12.27
N THR A 100 1.42 -0.94 11.79
CA THR A 100 2.02 -2.25 12.06
C THR A 100 2.32 -2.44 13.54
N SER A 101 2.85 -1.42 14.22
CA SER A 101 3.10 -1.44 15.67
C SER A 101 1.79 -1.53 16.46
N GLN A 102 0.79 -0.71 16.12
CA GLN A 102 -0.53 -0.77 16.77
C GLN A 102 -1.19 -2.13 16.61
N PHE A 103 -1.11 -2.73 15.41
CA PHE A 103 -1.69 -4.05 15.17
C PHE A 103 -0.93 -5.16 15.91
N ARG A 104 0.41 -5.10 15.96
CA ARG A 104 1.22 -6.00 16.79
C ARG A 104 0.75 -5.95 18.25
N ASP A 105 0.62 -4.76 18.82
CA ASP A 105 0.23 -4.60 20.22
C ASP A 105 -1.19 -5.11 20.49
N LEU A 106 -2.12 -4.90 19.54
CA LEU A 106 -3.47 -5.46 19.57
C LEU A 106 -3.46 -6.99 19.56
N ILE A 107 -2.68 -7.62 18.68
CA ILE A 107 -2.58 -9.08 18.60
C ILE A 107 -2.03 -9.66 19.90
N ILE A 108 -0.99 -9.05 20.47
CA ILE A 108 -0.42 -9.47 21.77
C ILE A 108 -1.48 -9.38 22.88
N LYS A 109 -2.26 -8.30 22.91
CA LYS A 109 -3.35 -8.13 23.88
C LYS A 109 -4.43 -9.21 23.71
N LEU A 110 -4.90 -9.44 22.48
CA LEU A 110 -5.91 -10.46 22.19
C LEU A 110 -5.42 -11.87 22.53
N ALA A 111 -4.13 -12.17 22.33
CA ALA A 111 -3.53 -13.44 22.71
C ALA A 111 -3.55 -13.66 24.23
N LYS A 112 -3.24 -12.63 25.01
CA LYS A 112 -3.29 -12.68 26.48
C LYS A 112 -4.71 -12.84 27.01
N GLU A 113 -5.69 -12.31 26.28
CA GLU A 113 -7.11 -12.38 26.64
C GLU A 113 -7.83 -13.61 26.08
N ASP A 114 -7.12 -14.51 25.39
CA ASP A 114 -7.67 -15.70 24.70
C ASP A 114 -8.79 -15.39 23.69
N LYS A 115 -8.71 -14.22 23.05
CA LYS A 115 -9.71 -13.71 22.08
C LYS A 115 -9.27 -13.85 20.62
N LEU A 116 -8.13 -14.49 20.37
CA LEU A 116 -7.70 -14.76 19.00
C LEU A 116 -8.56 -15.84 18.36
N ASN A 117 -8.80 -15.71 17.05
CA ASN A 117 -9.53 -16.73 16.31
C ASN A 117 -8.73 -18.05 16.32
N PRO A 118 -9.28 -19.15 16.87
CA PRO A 118 -8.56 -20.43 16.98
C PRO A 118 -8.15 -21.05 15.64
N LEU A 119 -8.83 -20.70 14.55
CA LEU A 119 -8.48 -21.16 13.20
C LEU A 119 -7.20 -20.49 12.67
N LEU A 120 -6.95 -19.25 13.09
CA LEU A 120 -5.76 -18.49 12.72
C LEU A 120 -4.63 -18.65 13.74
N TRP A 121 -4.97 -19.05 14.97
CA TRP A 121 -4.06 -19.25 16.08
C TRP A 121 -4.39 -20.56 16.83
N PRO A 122 -4.04 -21.73 16.27
CA PRO A 122 -4.33 -22.99 16.92
C PRO A 122 -3.52 -23.10 18.23
N GLN A 123 -4.20 -22.99 19.36
CA GLN A 123 -3.60 -23.35 20.65
C GLN A 123 -3.18 -24.81 20.58
N LYS A 124 -1.86 -25.04 20.58
CA LYS A 124 -1.31 -26.37 20.84
C LYS A 124 -1.93 -26.82 22.16
N ARG A 125 -2.79 -27.85 22.13
CA ARG A 125 -3.44 -28.43 23.31
C ARG A 125 -2.38 -28.60 24.39
N ARG A 126 -2.45 -27.81 25.45
CA ARG A 126 -1.63 -28.01 26.65
C ARG A 126 -2.23 -29.16 27.46
N SER A 127 -2.24 -30.36 26.87
CA SER A 127 -2.34 -31.61 27.60
C SER A 127 -1.02 -32.32 27.37
N LEU A 128 -0.02 -31.96 28.17
CA LEU A 128 0.92 -32.98 28.60
C LEU A 128 0.04 -34.00 29.33
N GLU A 129 -0.32 -35.06 28.62
CA GLU A 129 -0.81 -36.28 29.23
C GLU A 129 0.13 -36.58 30.41
N LYS A 130 -0.37 -36.46 31.63
CA LYS A 130 0.25 -37.18 32.74
C LYS A 130 0.13 -38.64 32.34
N LYS A 131 1.21 -39.23 31.82
CA LYS A 131 1.31 -40.68 31.68
C LYS A 131 0.91 -41.28 33.02
N PRO A 132 0.00 -42.28 33.07
CA PRO A 132 -0.29 -42.95 34.32
C PRO A 132 1.03 -43.56 34.82
N THR A 133 1.48 -43.13 35.99
CA THR A 133 2.50 -43.87 36.72
C THR A 133 1.86 -45.19 37.12
N LEU A 134 2.30 -46.28 36.49
CA LEU A 134 1.98 -47.62 36.97
C LEU A 134 2.59 -47.73 38.36
N HIS A 135 1.76 -47.58 39.39
CA HIS A 135 2.04 -48.17 40.69
C HIS A 135 1.93 -49.67 40.48
N THR A 136 3.06 -50.33 40.21
CA THR A 136 3.17 -51.77 40.40
C THR A 136 3.13 -51.99 41.91
N THR A 137 2.00 -52.49 42.39
CA THR A 137 1.90 -53.07 43.72
C THR A 137 2.08 -54.58 43.59
N MET A 138 3.03 -55.10 44.37
CA MET A 138 3.45 -56.50 44.60
C MET A 138 4.44 -57.10 43.59
#